data_AF-A0A436W7J1-F1
#
_entry.id   AF-A0A436W7J1-F1
#
_cell.length_a   1.000
_cell.length_b   1.000
_cell.length_c   1.000
_cell.angle_alpha   90.00
_cell.angle_beta   90.00
_cell.angle_gamma   90.00
#
_symmetry.space_group_name_H-M   'P 1'
#
loop_
_entity.id
_entity.type
_entity.pdbx_description
1 polymer ?
#
loop_
_entity_poly.entity_id
_entity_poly.type
_entity_poly.pdbx_seq_one_letter_code
_entity_poly.pdbx_strand_id
1 'polypeptide(L)'
;MSMTPGPGRKSIGAKRNPESADAILDAAEAVLAEAGYSGFSIEAVARRARAGKPTIYRWWPSKAALLLDVYQRQKRVNVPDTGRLEDDLVGFLKNLFAHWRLTSSGNVFRSLIAEAQSDSQAAAALAGYAAGRRAHTGQLIVRAKARGEVAPDVDAEIVADLIASYA
;
A
#
# COMPACT_ATOMS: atom_id res chain seq x y z
N MET A 1 -36.64 -37.85 3.35
CA MET A 1 -36.21 -36.45 3.48
C MET A 1 -34.69 -36.46 3.44
N SER A 2 -34.10 -36.35 2.24
CA SER A 2 -32.66 -36.59 2.01
C SER A 2 -31.92 -35.25 2.06
N MET A 3 -31.06 -35.07 3.06
CA MET A 3 -30.17 -33.92 3.20
C MET A 3 -29.00 -34.07 2.22
N THR A 4 -28.96 -33.22 1.20
CA THR A 4 -27.82 -33.10 0.29
C THR A 4 -26.68 -32.36 1.01
N PRO A 5 -25.42 -32.87 1.03
CA PRO A 5 -24.31 -32.14 1.60
C PRO A 5 -24.01 -30.91 0.73
N GLY A 6 -23.90 -29.74 1.35
CA GLY A 6 -23.49 -28.51 0.66
C GLY A 6 -22.06 -28.61 0.12
N PRO A 7 -21.73 -27.89 -0.97
CA PRO A 7 -20.42 -28.00 -1.61
C PRO A 7 -19.32 -27.54 -0.65
N GLY A 8 -18.44 -28.46 -0.27
CA GLY A 8 -17.22 -28.14 0.48
C GLY A 8 -16.36 -27.16 -0.31
N ARG A 9 -15.89 -26.10 0.35
CA ARG A 9 -14.99 -25.10 -0.24
C ARG A 9 -13.77 -25.81 -0.84
N LYS A 10 -13.67 -25.84 -2.18
CA LYS A 10 -12.48 -26.31 -2.89
C LYS A 10 -11.30 -25.41 -2.53
N SER A 11 -10.27 -26.00 -1.94
CA SER A 11 -8.98 -25.34 -1.72
C SER A 11 -8.36 -24.99 -3.08
N ILE A 12 -8.09 -23.70 -3.30
CA ILE A 12 -7.59 -23.17 -4.59
C ILE A 12 -6.04 -23.18 -4.65
N GLY A 13 -5.37 -23.95 -3.79
CA GLY A 13 -3.91 -23.97 -3.71
C GLY A 13 -3.32 -22.59 -3.39
N ALA A 14 -2.11 -22.28 -3.89
CA ALA A 14 -1.36 -21.06 -3.63
C ALA A 14 -2.06 -19.73 -4.04
N LYS A 15 -3.24 -19.80 -4.67
CA LYS A 15 -4.02 -18.63 -5.05
C LYS A 15 -4.84 -18.14 -3.85
N ARG A 16 -4.76 -16.84 -3.56
CA ARG A 16 -5.57 -16.22 -2.50
C ARG A 16 -7.04 -16.43 -2.82
N ASN A 17 -7.82 -16.97 -1.87
CA ASN A 17 -9.28 -16.86 -1.97
C ASN A 17 -9.61 -15.37 -1.77
N PRO A 18 -10.23 -14.68 -2.75
CA PRO A 18 -10.49 -13.25 -2.66
C PRO A 18 -11.28 -12.85 -1.41
N GLU A 19 -12.35 -13.58 -1.08
CA GLU A 19 -13.19 -13.28 0.09
C GLU A 19 -12.41 -13.37 1.39
N SER A 20 -11.55 -14.39 1.51
CA SER A 20 -10.71 -14.57 2.70
C SER A 20 -9.61 -13.52 2.77
N ALA A 21 -9.06 -13.13 1.62
CA ALA A 21 -8.04 -12.09 1.58
C ALA A 21 -8.62 -10.73 1.99
N ASP A 22 -9.79 -10.37 1.44
CA ASP A 22 -10.50 -9.14 1.80
C ASP A 22 -10.87 -9.13 3.29
N ALA A 23 -11.38 -10.23 3.84
CA ALA A 23 -11.69 -10.32 5.27
C ALA A 23 -10.46 -10.12 6.17
N ILE A 24 -9.28 -10.58 5.74
CA ILE A 24 -8.03 -10.39 6.47
C ILE A 24 -7.55 -8.93 6.36
N LEU A 25 -7.68 -8.31 5.18
CA LEU A 25 -7.35 -6.89 4.98
C LEU A 25 -8.28 -5.98 5.78
N ASP A 26 -9.60 -6.22 5.76
CA ASP A 26 -10.59 -5.52 6.59
C ASP A 26 -10.28 -5.65 8.09
N ALA A 27 -9.90 -6.86 8.53
CA ALA A 27 -9.50 -7.09 9.91
C ALA A 27 -8.21 -6.34 10.27
N ALA A 28 -7.23 -6.30 9.39
CA ALA A 28 -5.99 -5.55 9.58
C ALA A 28 -6.26 -4.05 9.68
N GLU A 29 -7.05 -3.49 8.77
CA GLU A 29 -7.49 -2.09 8.80
C GLU A 29 -8.17 -1.74 10.13
N ALA A 30 -9.10 -2.57 10.57
CA ALA A 30 -9.82 -2.34 11.82
C ALA A 30 -8.93 -2.47 13.07
N VAL A 31 -8.04 -3.48 13.13
CA VAL A 31 -7.07 -3.61 14.24
C VAL A 31 -6.18 -2.38 14.32
N LEU A 32 -5.71 -1.88 13.18
CA LEU A 32 -4.87 -0.68 13.16
C LEU A 32 -5.65 0.57 13.59
N ALA A 33 -6.90 0.71 13.16
CA ALA A 33 -7.76 1.82 13.54
C ALA A 33 -8.09 1.83 15.04
N GLU A 34 -8.34 0.66 15.63
CA GLU A 34 -8.75 0.52 17.03
C GLU A 34 -7.57 0.55 18.02
N ALA A 35 -6.45 -0.09 17.68
CA ALA A 35 -5.35 -0.32 18.61
C ALA A 35 -4.03 0.36 18.22
N GLY A 36 -4.00 1.04 17.07
CA GLY A 36 -2.78 1.64 16.52
C GLY A 36 -1.70 0.62 16.18
N TYR A 37 -0.50 1.12 15.84
CA TYR A 37 0.63 0.27 15.47
C TYR A 37 1.11 -0.64 16.61
N SER A 38 1.12 -0.13 17.86
CA SER A 38 1.57 -0.88 19.04
C SER A 38 0.67 -2.09 19.34
N GLY A 39 -0.63 -1.98 19.06
CA GLY A 39 -1.58 -3.08 19.19
C GLY A 39 -1.71 -3.97 17.96
N PHE A 40 -1.02 -3.65 16.86
CA PHE A 40 -1.10 -4.43 15.62
C PHE A 40 -0.20 -5.67 15.65
N SER A 41 -0.82 -6.84 15.56
CA SER A 41 -0.13 -8.12 15.41
C SER A 41 -0.88 -9.07 14.47
N ILE A 42 -0.16 -10.03 13.87
CA ILE A 42 -0.77 -11.06 13.02
C ILE A 42 -1.76 -11.91 13.83
N GLU A 43 -1.51 -12.12 15.13
CA GLU A 43 -2.42 -12.78 16.06
C GLU A 43 -3.73 -12.01 16.22
N ALA A 44 -3.65 -10.69 16.41
CA ALA A 44 -4.83 -9.84 16.55
C ALA A 44 -5.67 -9.86 15.27
N VAL A 45 -5.02 -9.78 14.11
CA VAL A 45 -5.68 -9.87 12.79
C VAL A 45 -6.31 -11.24 12.57
N ALA A 46 -5.56 -12.33 12.83
CA ALA A 46 -6.06 -13.71 12.70
C ALA A 46 -7.32 -13.94 13.53
N ARG A 47 -7.30 -13.49 14.79
CA ARG A 47 -8.45 -13.57 15.71
C ARG A 47 -9.65 -12.81 15.16
N ARG A 48 -9.45 -11.59 14.65
CA ARG A 48 -10.54 -10.76 14.11
C ARG A 48 -11.11 -11.30 12.80
N ALA A 49 -10.24 -11.71 11.88
CA ALA A 49 -10.61 -12.28 10.58
C ALA A 49 -11.18 -13.70 10.67
N ARG A 50 -11.09 -14.34 11.85
CA ARG A 50 -11.34 -15.78 12.05
C ARG A 50 -10.52 -16.64 11.07
N ALA A 51 -9.30 -16.22 10.80
CA ALA A 51 -8.36 -16.88 9.90
C ALA A 51 -7.23 -17.54 10.69
N GLY A 52 -6.72 -18.68 10.21
CA GLY A 52 -5.54 -19.30 10.81
C GLY A 52 -4.27 -18.51 10.50
N LYS A 53 -3.39 -18.30 11.50
CA LYS A 53 -2.08 -17.66 11.29
C LYS A 53 -1.28 -18.26 10.11
N PRO A 54 -1.23 -19.60 9.91
CA PRO A 54 -0.53 -20.17 8.76
C PRO A 54 -1.11 -19.72 7.41
N THR A 55 -2.41 -19.45 7.33
CA THR A 55 -3.04 -18.91 6.12
C THR A 55 -2.59 -17.47 5.85
N ILE A 56 -2.51 -16.64 6.90
CA ILE A 56 -2.01 -15.27 6.78
C ILE A 56 -0.55 -15.29 6.34
N TYR A 57 0.33 -16.02 7.04
CA TYR A 57 1.76 -16.05 6.68
C TYR A 57 2.02 -16.61 5.27
N ARG A 58 1.19 -17.53 4.78
CA ARG A 58 1.28 -18.03 3.41
C ARG A 58 1.01 -16.95 2.37
N TRP A 59 0.14 -15.99 2.66
CA TRP A 59 -0.24 -14.91 1.73
C TRP A 59 0.55 -13.62 1.97
N TRP A 60 0.93 -13.35 3.22
CA TRP A 60 1.71 -12.21 3.67
C TRP A 60 2.83 -12.72 4.57
N PRO A 61 4.04 -12.93 4.03
CA PRO A 61 5.13 -13.56 4.78
C PRO A 61 5.61 -12.74 5.99
N SER A 62 5.26 -11.45 6.05
CA SER A 62 5.59 -10.56 7.16
C SER A 62 4.42 -9.62 7.52
N LYS A 63 4.48 -9.04 8.71
CA LYS A 63 3.57 -7.97 9.15
C LYS A 63 3.58 -6.79 8.18
N ALA A 64 4.76 -6.43 7.67
CA ALA A 64 4.92 -5.37 6.67
C ALA A 64 4.26 -5.71 5.34
N ALA A 65 4.33 -6.96 4.86
CA ALA A 65 3.65 -7.36 3.64
C ALA A 65 2.12 -7.17 3.74
N LEU A 66 1.53 -7.49 4.90
CA LEU A 66 0.11 -7.26 5.15
C LEU A 66 -0.25 -5.77 5.21
N LEU A 67 0.53 -4.98 5.95
CA LEU A 67 0.34 -3.53 6.05
C LEU A 67 0.50 -2.84 4.68
N LEU A 68 1.38 -3.33 3.82
CA LEU A 68 1.58 -2.78 2.47
C LEU A 68 0.36 -3.02 1.59
N ASP A 69 -0.22 -4.23 1.62
CA ASP A 69 -1.46 -4.52 0.89
C ASP A 69 -2.65 -3.71 1.42
N VAL A 70 -2.74 -3.52 2.74
CA VAL A 70 -3.73 -2.59 3.34
C VAL A 70 -3.55 -1.18 2.77
N TYR A 71 -2.31 -0.68 2.76
CA TYR A 71 -2.02 0.66 2.24
C TYR A 71 -2.36 0.80 0.75
N GLN A 72 -2.00 -0.20 -0.06
CA GLN A 72 -2.28 -0.20 -1.51
C GLN A 72 -3.78 -0.28 -1.81
N ARG A 73 -4.56 -1.01 -1.00
CA ARG A 73 -6.02 -1.08 -1.15
C ARG A 73 -6.70 0.26 -0.89
N GLN A 74 -6.17 1.03 0.06
CA GLN A 74 -6.71 2.36 0.39
C GLN A 74 -6.25 3.44 -0.60
N LYS A 75 -5.10 3.24 -1.24
CA LYS A 75 -4.44 4.25 -2.08
C LYS A 75 -5.26 4.60 -3.32
N ARG A 76 -5.90 5.76 -3.26
CA ARG A 76 -6.65 6.40 -4.36
C ARG A 76 -6.15 7.82 -4.62
N VAL A 77 -4.83 7.95 -4.85
CA VAL A 77 -4.21 9.26 -5.12
C VAL A 77 -4.18 9.48 -6.63
N ASN A 78 -5.03 10.40 -7.09
CA ASN A 78 -5.02 10.79 -8.50
C ASN A 78 -3.80 11.65 -8.83
N VAL A 79 -3.18 11.39 -9.98
CA VAL A 79 -2.10 12.20 -10.54
C VAL A 79 -2.71 13.08 -11.64
N PRO A 80 -2.74 14.42 -11.48
CA PRO A 80 -3.26 15.29 -12.52
C PRO A 80 -2.45 15.21 -13.83
N ASP A 81 -3.11 15.57 -14.92
CA ASP A 81 -2.51 15.77 -16.24
C ASP A 81 -3.10 17.02 -16.88
N THR A 82 -2.73 18.17 -16.32
CA THR A 82 -3.21 19.49 -16.72
C THR A 82 -2.42 20.05 -17.91
N GLY A 83 -1.29 19.42 -18.26
CA GLY A 83 -0.37 19.89 -19.28
C GLY A 83 0.69 20.87 -18.76
N ARG A 84 0.73 21.14 -17.44
CA ARG A 84 1.76 21.96 -16.78
C ARG A 84 2.37 21.19 -15.60
N LEU A 85 3.69 21.05 -15.59
CA LEU A 85 4.39 20.23 -14.60
C LEU A 85 4.14 20.72 -13.17
N GLU A 86 4.24 22.03 -12.94
CA GLU A 86 4.04 22.63 -11.62
C GLU A 86 2.64 22.33 -11.08
N ASP A 87 1.61 22.52 -11.90
CA ASP A 87 0.21 22.28 -11.52
C ASP A 87 -0.03 20.80 -11.22
N ASP A 88 0.58 19.90 -12.01
CA ASP A 88 0.47 18.46 -11.81
C ASP A 88 1.16 17.99 -10.53
N LEU A 89 2.36 18.51 -10.24
CA LEU A 89 3.12 18.21 -9.01
C LEU A 89 2.40 18.71 -7.76
N VAL A 90 1.96 19.97 -7.77
CA VAL A 90 1.22 20.57 -6.66
C VAL A 90 -0.10 19.83 -6.44
N GLY A 91 -0.82 19.50 -7.50
CA GLY A 91 -2.08 18.76 -7.40
C GLY A 91 -1.86 17.33 -6.88
N PHE A 92 -0.82 16.63 -7.34
CA PHE A 92 -0.46 15.33 -6.82
C PHE A 92 -0.14 15.35 -5.32
N LEU A 93 0.70 16.30 -4.87
CA LEU A 93 1.05 16.44 -3.45
C LEU A 93 -0.16 16.80 -2.59
N LYS A 94 -1.02 17.71 -3.06
CA LYS A 94 -2.29 18.02 -2.39
C LYS A 94 -3.18 16.79 -2.25
N ASN A 95 -3.34 16.00 -3.30
CA ASN A 95 -4.12 14.77 -3.27
C ASN A 95 -3.52 13.74 -2.31
N LEU A 96 -2.18 13.59 -2.31
CA LEU A 96 -1.47 12.67 -1.42
C LEU A 96 -1.64 13.06 0.05
N PHE A 97 -1.41 14.33 0.38
CA PHE A 97 -1.55 14.83 1.75
C PHE A 97 -3.01 14.80 2.22
N ALA A 98 -3.97 15.15 1.35
CA ALA A 98 -5.38 14.99 1.66
C ALA A 98 -5.73 13.52 1.93
N HIS A 99 -5.21 12.60 1.11
CA HIS A 99 -5.42 11.17 1.31
C HIS A 99 -4.86 10.70 2.67
N TRP A 100 -3.64 11.06 3.04
CA TRP A 100 -3.08 10.71 4.34
C TRP A 100 -3.79 11.37 5.52
N ARG A 101 -4.30 12.58 5.37
CA ARG A 101 -4.98 13.32 6.45
C ARG A 101 -6.43 12.88 6.65
N LEU A 102 -7.13 12.59 5.57
CA LEU A 102 -8.58 12.34 5.58
C LEU A 102 -8.93 10.84 5.63
N THR A 103 -7.93 9.96 5.55
CA THR A 103 -8.13 8.50 5.62
C THR A 103 -7.16 7.86 6.60
N SER A 104 -7.38 6.58 6.94
CA SER A 104 -6.45 5.80 7.76
C SER A 104 -5.09 5.55 7.08
N SER A 105 -4.96 5.79 5.78
CA SER A 105 -3.75 5.48 5.01
C SER A 105 -2.49 6.13 5.58
N GLY A 106 -2.58 7.35 6.12
CA GLY A 106 -1.44 8.01 6.77
C GLY A 106 -0.98 7.27 8.03
N ASN A 107 -1.89 6.65 8.78
CA ASN A 107 -1.55 5.83 9.94
C ASN A 107 -0.92 4.51 9.51
N VAL A 108 -1.46 3.88 8.45
CA VAL A 108 -0.90 2.65 7.87
C VAL A 108 0.53 2.90 7.39
N PHE A 109 0.75 3.99 6.65
CA PHE A 109 2.07 4.30 6.10
C PHE A 109 3.11 4.60 7.20
N ARG A 110 2.74 5.36 8.24
CA ARG A 110 3.61 5.57 9.41
C ARG A 110 3.92 4.27 10.15
N SER A 111 2.97 3.35 10.23
CA SER A 111 3.14 2.03 10.83
C SER A 111 4.14 1.16 10.04
N LEU A 112 4.10 1.24 8.72
CA LEU A 112 5.10 0.59 7.84
C LEU A 112 6.50 1.14 8.07
N ILE A 113 6.65 2.48 8.15
CA ILE A 113 7.94 3.13 8.42
C ILE A 113 8.47 2.69 9.78
N ALA A 114 7.62 2.63 10.80
CA ALA A 114 7.99 2.19 12.14
C ALA A 114 8.46 0.72 12.16
N GLU A 115 7.78 -0.18 11.47
CA GLU A 115 8.18 -1.59 11.35
C GLU A 115 9.54 -1.72 10.64
N ALA A 116 9.74 -0.94 9.57
CA ALA A 116 10.98 -0.94 8.79
C ALA A 116 12.22 -0.48 9.59
N GLN A 117 12.06 0.17 10.74
CA GLN A 117 13.20 0.55 11.60
C GLN A 117 13.82 -0.65 12.33
N SER A 118 13.07 -1.73 12.54
CA SER A 118 13.50 -2.90 13.32
C SER A 118 13.46 -4.23 12.57
N ASP A 119 12.78 -4.29 11.41
CA ASP A 119 12.66 -5.50 10.58
C ASP A 119 13.23 -5.24 9.17
N SER A 120 14.25 -6.02 8.80
CA SER A 120 14.91 -5.90 7.50
C SER A 120 14.05 -6.35 6.32
N GLN A 121 13.12 -7.29 6.51
CA GLN A 121 12.14 -7.67 5.50
C GLN A 121 11.12 -6.56 5.30
N ALA A 122 10.71 -5.89 6.38
CA ALA A 122 9.85 -4.71 6.30
C ALA A 122 10.54 -3.56 5.56
N ALA A 123 11.81 -3.30 5.86
CA ALA A 123 12.63 -2.31 5.15
C ALA A 123 12.75 -2.64 3.66
N ALA A 124 13.00 -3.90 3.30
CA ALA A 124 13.06 -4.34 1.90
C ALA A 124 11.71 -4.17 1.18
N ALA A 125 10.59 -4.49 1.84
CA ALA A 125 9.25 -4.29 1.29
C ALA A 125 8.96 -2.79 1.04
N LEU A 126 9.31 -1.93 1.99
CA LEU A 126 9.16 -0.47 1.86
C LEU A 126 10.05 0.08 0.73
N ALA A 127 11.28 -0.41 0.60
CA ALA A 127 12.18 -0.04 -0.49
C ALA A 127 11.64 -0.45 -1.87
N GLY A 128 11.08 -1.67 -1.99
CA GLY A 128 10.42 -2.13 -3.20
C GLY A 128 9.19 -1.29 -3.56
N TYR A 129 8.39 -0.91 -2.56
CA TYR A 129 7.28 0.03 -2.74
C TYR A 129 7.76 1.41 -3.23
N ALA A 130 8.84 1.94 -2.63
CA ALA A 130 9.41 3.22 -3.00
C ALA A 130 9.91 3.22 -4.46
N ALA A 131 10.56 2.13 -4.92
CA ALA A 131 10.98 2.00 -6.32
C ALA A 131 9.79 2.06 -7.31
N GLY A 132 8.69 1.36 -7.02
CA GLY A 132 7.48 1.44 -7.85
C GLY A 132 6.86 2.86 -7.84
N ARG A 133 6.95 3.56 -6.72
CA ARG A 133 6.51 4.97 -6.60
C ARG A 133 7.37 5.92 -7.43
N ARG A 134 8.69 5.77 -7.42
CA ARG A 134 9.61 6.57 -8.24
C ARG A 134 9.25 6.50 -9.72
N ALA A 135 9.05 5.28 -10.23
CA ALA A 135 8.67 5.08 -11.63
C ALA A 135 7.36 5.80 -11.98
N HIS A 136 6.36 5.77 -11.10
CA HIS A 136 5.08 6.42 -11.33
C HIS A 136 5.17 7.95 -11.28
N THR A 137 5.82 8.52 -10.25
CA THR A 137 6.00 9.98 -10.15
C THR A 137 6.93 10.50 -11.26
N GLY A 138 7.93 9.72 -11.68
CA GLY A 138 8.83 10.05 -12.78
C GLY A 138 8.10 10.28 -14.11
N GLN A 139 6.92 9.67 -14.31
CA GLN A 139 6.10 9.91 -15.50
C GLN A 139 5.66 11.37 -15.64
N LEU A 140 5.48 12.10 -14.54
CA LEU A 140 5.22 13.54 -14.57
C LEU A 140 6.35 14.30 -15.26
N ILE A 141 7.59 13.94 -14.92
CA ILE A 141 8.79 14.56 -15.48
C ILE A 141 9.00 14.15 -16.94
N VAL A 142 8.75 12.88 -17.27
CA VAL A 142 8.81 12.39 -18.66
C VAL A 142 7.82 13.15 -19.55
N ARG A 143 6.58 13.36 -19.10
CA ARG A 143 5.59 14.15 -19.85
C ARG A 143 6.02 15.61 -19.98
N ALA A 144 6.56 16.21 -18.93
CA ALA A 144 7.06 17.59 -18.96
C ALA A 144 8.24 17.77 -19.92
N LYS A 145 9.16 16.80 -19.99
CA LYS A 145 10.24 16.77 -20.99
C LYS A 145 9.70 16.74 -22.41
N ALA A 146 8.70 15.89 -22.69
CA ALA A 146 8.09 15.80 -24.01
C ALA A 146 7.44 17.13 -24.46
N ARG A 147 7.02 17.97 -23.51
CA ARG A 147 6.48 19.32 -23.74
C ARG A 147 7.55 20.43 -23.74
N GLY A 148 8.80 20.11 -23.43
CA GLY A 148 9.88 21.10 -23.34
C GLY A 148 9.87 21.96 -22.06
N GLU A 149 9.10 21.58 -21.03
CA GLU A 149 9.07 22.31 -19.75
C GLU A 149 10.32 22.07 -18.89
N VAL A 150 11.04 20.98 -19.14
CA VAL A 150 12.22 20.54 -18.38
C VAL A 150 13.32 20.15 -19.36
N ALA A 151 14.57 20.43 -18.99
CA ALA A 151 15.72 20.06 -19.82
C ALA A 151 15.80 18.53 -20.05
N PRO A 152 16.21 18.07 -21.25
CA PRO A 152 16.21 16.65 -21.60
C PRO A 152 17.08 15.76 -20.72
N ASP A 153 18.11 16.32 -20.09
CA ASP A 153 19.10 15.64 -19.25
C ASP A 153 18.69 15.51 -17.78
N VAL A 154 17.60 16.14 -17.35
CA VAL A 154 17.10 16.03 -15.96
C VAL A 154 16.70 14.59 -15.65
N ASP A 155 17.27 13.98 -14.62
CA ASP A 155 16.88 12.64 -14.22
C ASP A 155 15.49 12.64 -13.56
N ALA A 156 14.53 11.97 -14.19
CA ALA A 156 13.16 11.88 -13.72
C ALA A 156 13.01 11.10 -12.41
N GLU A 157 13.87 10.10 -12.18
CA GLU A 157 13.84 9.29 -10.97
C GLU A 157 14.42 10.07 -9.79
N ILE A 158 15.49 10.85 -10.00
CA ILE A 158 16.04 11.74 -8.97
C ILE A 158 15.02 12.79 -8.56
N VAL A 159 14.33 13.42 -9.52
CA VAL A 159 13.28 14.39 -9.21
C VAL A 159 12.12 13.72 -8.46
N ALA A 160 11.72 12.50 -8.86
CA ALA A 160 10.72 11.72 -8.14
C ALA A 160 11.13 11.41 -6.69
N ASP A 161 12.43 11.16 -6.45
CA ASP A 161 12.99 10.96 -5.11
C ASP A 161 12.95 12.23 -4.26
N LEU A 162 13.28 13.39 -4.84
CA LEU A 162 13.18 14.68 -4.15
C LEU A 162 11.73 15.00 -3.75
N ILE A 163 10.76 14.66 -4.60
CA ILE A 163 9.34 14.81 -4.28
C ILE A 163 8.94 13.84 -3.16
N ALA A 164 9.43 12.59 -3.21
CA ALA A 164 9.11 11.58 -2.21
C ALA A 164 9.77 11.84 -0.85
N SER A 165 10.91 12.53 -0.80
CA SER A 165 11.57 12.91 0.47
C SER A 165 10.91 14.11 1.14
N TYR A 166 10.23 14.96 0.37
CA TYR A 166 9.42 16.06 0.89
C TYR A 166 8.12 15.58 1.56
N ALA A 167 7.52 14.52 1.04
CA ALA A 167 6.22 14.01 1.45
C ALA A 167 6.31 12.89 2.51
#